data_AF-S2K6X0-F1
#
_entry.id   AF-S2K6X0-F1
#
_cell.length_a   1.000
_cell.length_b   1.000
_cell.length_c   1.000
_cell.angle_alpha   90.00
_cell.angle_beta   90.00
_cell.angle_gamma   90.00
#
_symmetry.space_group_name_H-M   'P 1'
#
loop_
_entity.id
_entity.type
_entity.pdbx_description
1 polymer ?
#
loop_
_entity_poly.entity_id
_entity_poly.type
_entity_poly.pdbx_seq_one_letter_code
_entity_poly.pdbx_strand_id
1 'polypeptide(L)'
;MTTRYGMKVLISTNPELTAYIDKIIQQLQEWLKTNTISKLVIVIKSRDTLEVLERWNFNIEVNGENGLPMAENIPPDEAKIIQQNTTKQIQSILRQITASVSFLPELETDDCTFNVLVYANKDVVVPVKWGDSGPELIEGGGEHVRLKSFNTLVHKVDSFVAYKMDSGL
;
A
#
# COMPACT_ATOMS: atom_id res chain seq x y z
N MET A 1 12.47 16.66 1.84
CA MET A 1 11.46 16.77 0.76
C MET A 1 12.15 16.52 -0.58
N THR A 2 11.58 15.70 -1.45
CA THR A 2 12.14 15.38 -2.78
C THR A 2 11.04 15.36 -3.84
N THR A 3 11.41 15.32 -5.12
CA THR A 3 10.46 15.22 -6.23
C THR A 3 10.35 13.77 -6.70
N ARG A 4 9.12 13.24 -6.69
CA ARG A 4 8.75 11.91 -7.21
C ARG A 4 7.41 12.00 -7.93
N TYR A 5 7.26 11.32 -9.07
CA TYR A 5 6.03 11.31 -9.87
C TYR A 5 5.45 12.72 -10.15
N GLY A 6 6.32 13.72 -10.33
CA GLY A 6 5.93 15.11 -10.55
C GLY A 6 5.33 15.81 -9.33
N MET A 7 5.59 15.33 -8.11
CA MET A 7 5.14 15.97 -6.86
C MET A 7 6.27 16.08 -5.85
N LYS A 8 6.16 17.09 -4.98
CA LYS A 8 6.96 17.19 -3.77
C LYS A 8 6.42 16.20 -2.75
N VAL A 9 7.24 15.23 -2.36
CA VAL A 9 6.91 14.24 -1.34
C VAL A 9 7.86 14.35 -0.15
N LEU A 10 7.34 14.04 1.03
CA LEU A 10 8.12 13.90 2.24
C LEU A 10 8.67 12.47 2.29
N ILE A 11 9.94 12.35 2.67
CA ILE A 11 10.63 11.08 2.89
C ILE A 11 11.29 11.21 4.25
N SER A 12 11.27 10.12 5.03
CA SER A 12 11.94 10.06 6.31
C SER A 12 13.43 10.36 6.17
N THR A 13 13.98 11.12 7.11
CA THR A 13 15.42 11.31 7.27
C THR A 13 16.01 10.41 8.36
N ASN A 14 15.17 9.63 9.04
CA ASN A 14 15.62 8.66 10.02
C ASN A 14 16.22 7.44 9.28
N PRO A 15 17.51 7.13 9.46
CA PRO A 15 18.19 6.07 8.74
C PRO A 15 17.70 4.67 9.12
N GLU A 16 17.32 4.46 10.38
CA GLU A 16 16.80 3.17 10.86
C GLU A 16 15.43 2.87 10.24
N LEU A 17 14.54 3.86 10.22
CA LEU A 17 13.24 3.75 9.57
C LEU A 17 13.40 3.53 8.05
N THR A 18 14.33 4.23 7.41
CA THR A 18 14.63 4.05 5.98
C THR A 18 15.12 2.63 5.71
N ALA A 19 16.08 2.13 6.48
CA ALA A 19 16.59 0.77 6.35
C ALA A 19 15.53 -0.31 6.64
N TYR A 20 14.58 -0.04 7.54
CA TYR A 20 13.44 -0.92 7.78
C TYR A 20 12.49 -0.96 6.57
N ILE A 21 12.10 0.20 6.04
CA ILE A 21 11.23 0.30 4.85
C ILE A 21 11.91 -0.34 3.63
N ASP A 22 13.21 -0.15 3.43
CA ASP A 22 13.96 -0.74 2.31
C ASP A 22 13.92 -2.26 2.33
N LYS A 23 14.03 -2.90 3.51
CA LYS A 23 13.90 -4.35 3.65
C LYS A 23 12.51 -4.84 3.24
N ILE A 24 11.46 -4.09 3.59
CA ILE A 24 10.09 -4.41 3.18
C ILE A 24 9.95 -4.29 1.66
N ILE A 25 10.43 -3.19 1.08
CA ILE A 25 10.35 -2.95 -0.37
C ILE A 25 11.09 -4.05 -1.16
N GLN A 26 12.29 -4.44 -0.71
CA GLN A 26 13.05 -5.53 -1.35
C GLN A 26 12.23 -6.83 -1.39
N GLN A 27 11.61 -7.20 -0.28
CA GLN A 27 10.80 -8.42 -0.24
C GLN A 27 9.53 -8.31 -1.09
N LEU A 28 8.86 -7.16 -1.06
CA LEU A 28 7.69 -6.90 -1.90
C LEU A 28 8.03 -7.02 -3.39
N GLN A 29 9.21 -6.58 -3.82
CA GLN A 29 9.65 -6.71 -5.21
C GLN A 29 9.79 -8.18 -5.64
N GLU A 30 10.27 -9.06 -4.76
CA GLU A 30 10.33 -10.50 -5.04
C GLU A 30 8.93 -11.07 -5.23
N TRP A 31 8.03 -10.83 -4.28
CA TRP A 31 6.67 -11.35 -4.33
C TRP A 31 5.82 -10.79 -5.48
N LEU A 32 6.05 -9.53 -5.88
CA LEU A 32 5.41 -8.94 -7.05
C LEU A 32 5.90 -9.59 -8.34
N LYS A 33 7.19 -9.92 -8.45
CA LYS A 33 7.74 -10.60 -9.63
C LYS A 33 7.24 -12.04 -9.76
N THR A 34 7.06 -12.73 -8.64
CA THR A 34 6.52 -14.09 -8.61
C THR A 34 4.99 -14.13 -8.59
N ASN A 35 4.32 -12.98 -8.55
CA ASN A 35 2.86 -12.86 -8.45
C ASN A 35 2.27 -13.63 -7.26
N THR A 36 3.01 -13.69 -6.16
CA THR A 36 2.60 -14.43 -4.95
C THR A 36 1.94 -13.54 -3.91
N ILE A 37 1.90 -12.23 -4.12
CA ILE A 37 1.24 -11.25 -3.24
C ILE A 37 -0.13 -10.86 -3.79
N SER A 38 -1.12 -10.74 -2.90
CA SER A 38 -2.47 -10.26 -3.24
C SER A 38 -2.87 -9.00 -2.48
N LYS A 39 -2.19 -8.64 -1.39
CA LYS A 39 -2.50 -7.43 -0.62
C LYS A 39 -1.30 -6.94 0.20
N LEU A 40 -1.12 -5.62 0.23
CA LEU A 40 -0.30 -4.91 1.21
C LEU A 40 -1.23 -4.08 2.10
N VAL A 41 -1.05 -4.16 3.42
CA VAL A 41 -1.82 -3.37 4.38
C VAL A 41 -0.85 -2.63 5.31
N ILE A 42 -1.02 -1.32 5.43
CA ILE A 42 -0.37 -0.53 6.47
C ILE A 42 -1.40 -0.28 7.56
N VAL A 43 -1.11 -0.78 8.76
CA VAL A 43 -1.99 -0.69 9.93
C VAL A 43 -1.44 0.41 10.82
N ILE A 44 -2.26 1.38 11.18
CA ILE A 44 -1.94 2.41 12.17
C ILE A 44 -2.69 2.07 13.46
N LYS A 45 -1.97 2.03 14.58
CA LYS A 45 -2.53 1.67 15.88
C LYS A 45 -2.13 2.65 16.96
N SER A 46 -2.99 2.81 17.95
CA SER A 46 -2.62 3.46 19.21
C SER A 46 -1.49 2.67 19.86
N ARG A 47 -0.44 3.38 20.30
CA ARG A 47 0.67 2.74 21.05
C ARG A 47 0.20 2.23 22.41
N ASP A 48 -0.74 2.95 23.04
CA ASP A 48 -1.10 2.72 24.44
C ASP A 48 -2.18 1.64 24.57
N THR A 49 -3.20 1.65 23.70
CA THR A 49 -4.30 0.68 23.74
C THR A 49 -4.11 -0.50 22.79
N LEU A 50 -3.15 -0.41 21.86
CA LEU A 50 -2.95 -1.34 20.74
C LEU A 50 -4.16 -1.44 19.78
N GLU A 51 -5.12 -0.53 19.91
CA GLU A 51 -6.30 -0.48 19.07
C GLU A 51 -5.93 -0.06 17.64
N VAL A 52 -6.54 -0.70 16.65
CA VAL A 52 -6.37 -0.36 15.24
C VAL A 52 -7.24 0.84 14.88
N LEU A 53 -6.60 1.93 14.47
CA LEU A 53 -7.25 3.20 14.15
C LEU A 53 -7.47 3.34 12.64
N GLU A 54 -6.45 2.99 11.85
CA GLU A 54 -6.52 3.05 10.39
C GLU A 54 -5.91 1.79 9.76
N ARG A 55 -6.44 1.42 8.59
CA ARG A 55 -5.89 0.39 7.72
C ARG A 55 -5.86 0.86 6.29
N TRP A 56 -4.68 1.14 5.80
CA TRP A 56 -4.44 1.48 4.40
C TRP A 56 -4.22 0.21 3.61
N ASN A 57 -5.21 -0.15 2.80
CA ASN A 57 -5.23 -1.38 2.03
C ASN A 57 -4.86 -1.10 0.57
N PHE A 58 -3.93 -1.88 0.06
CA PHE A 58 -3.50 -1.92 -1.34
C PHE A 58 -3.70 -3.35 -1.85
N ASN A 59 -4.84 -3.59 -2.48
CA ASN A 59 -5.17 -4.88 -3.09
C ASN A 59 -4.48 -4.99 -4.44
N ILE A 60 -3.80 -6.11 -4.68
CA ILE A 60 -3.02 -6.36 -5.89
C ILE A 60 -3.71 -7.46 -6.67
N GLU A 61 -4.18 -7.11 -7.85
CA GLU A 61 -4.74 -8.03 -8.83
C GLU A 61 -3.70 -8.23 -9.94
N VAL A 62 -3.46 -9.48 -10.29
CA VAL A 62 -2.61 -9.82 -11.43
C VAL A 62 -3.52 -9.84 -12.66
N ASN A 63 -3.25 -8.97 -13.63
CA ASN A 63 -4.01 -8.93 -14.87
C ASN A 63 -3.63 -10.14 -15.72
N GLY A 64 -4.58 -11.08 -15.89
CA GLY A 64 -4.45 -12.20 -16.81
C GLY A 64 -4.39 -13.56 -16.12
N GLU A 65 -5.54 -14.20 -15.94
CA GLU A 65 -5.62 -15.65 -15.69
C GLU A 65 -5.14 -16.46 -16.93
N ASN A 66 -5.06 -15.84 -18.12
CA ASN A 66 -4.76 -16.47 -19.41
C ASN A 66 -3.37 -16.12 -19.99
N GLY A 67 -2.42 -15.70 -19.14
CA GLY A 67 -1.05 -15.39 -19.55
C GLY A 67 -0.71 -13.91 -19.34
N LEU A 68 0.37 -13.66 -18.61
CA LEU A 68 0.89 -12.32 -18.40
C LEU A 68 1.37 -11.75 -19.74
N PRO A 69 1.09 -10.47 -20.04
CA PRO A 69 1.73 -9.81 -21.17
C PRO A 69 3.24 -9.84 -20.96
N MET A 70 3.94 -10.58 -21.82
CA MET A 70 5.39 -10.63 -21.80
C MET A 70 5.90 -9.24 -22.16
N ALA A 71 6.67 -8.61 -21.28
CA ALA A 71 7.15 -7.24 -21.46
C ALA A 71 7.91 -7.04 -22.79
N GLU A 72 8.53 -8.10 -23.30
CA GLU A 72 9.22 -8.18 -24.59
C GLU A 72 8.30 -8.04 -25.82
N ASN A 73 7.00 -8.30 -25.67
CA ASN A 73 6.01 -8.18 -26.74
C ASN A 73 5.34 -6.80 -26.81
N ILE A 74 5.71 -5.87 -25.92
CA ILE A 74 5.13 -4.53 -25.88
C ILE A 74 6.03 -3.60 -26.71
N PRO A 75 5.51 -2.96 -27.78
CA PRO A 75 6.26 -1.99 -28.56
C PRO A 75 6.80 -0.83 -27.67
N PRO A 76 8.00 -0.30 -27.95
CA PRO A 76 8.61 0.75 -27.12
C PRO A 76 7.73 2.00 -26.91
N ASP A 77 7.00 2.42 -27.94
CA ASP A 77 6.10 3.58 -27.86
C ASP A 77 4.89 3.31 -26.96
N GLU A 78 4.36 2.08 -27.01
CA GLU A 78 3.26 1.64 -26.14
C GLU A 78 3.73 1.53 -24.68
N ALA A 79 4.91 0.93 -24.46
CA ALA A 79 5.52 0.84 -23.12
C ALA A 79 5.72 2.23 -22.50
N LYS A 80 6.13 3.22 -23.30
CA LYS A 80 6.27 4.61 -22.86
C LYS A 80 4.92 5.23 -22.47
N ILE A 81 3.86 5.00 -23.25
CA ILE A 81 2.51 5.49 -22.95
C ILE A 81 1.99 4.87 -21.65
N ILE A 82 2.16 3.55 -21.48
CA ILE A 82 1.79 2.83 -20.25
C ILE A 82 2.51 3.46 -19.05
N GLN A 83 3.85 3.59 -19.12
CA GLN A 83 4.64 4.18 -18.03
C GLN A 83 4.19 5.61 -17.67
N GLN A 84 3.88 6.44 -18.66
CA GLN A 84 3.36 7.79 -18.44
C GLN A 84 1.99 7.79 -17.77
N ASN A 85 1.09 6.90 -18.20
CA ASN A 85 -0.24 6.77 -17.61
C ASN A 85 -0.17 6.23 -16.18
N THR A 86 0.62 5.19 -15.92
CA THR A 86 0.88 4.66 -14.57
C THR A 86 1.45 5.75 -13.66
N THR A 87 2.41 6.55 -14.14
CA THR A 87 2.99 7.67 -13.37
C THR A 87 1.92 8.69 -12.97
N LYS A 88 1.01 9.07 -13.89
CA LYS A 88 -0.11 9.98 -13.61
C LYS A 88 -1.11 9.38 -12.62
N GLN A 89 -1.38 8.08 -12.71
CA GLN A 89 -2.28 7.39 -11.77
C GLN A 89 -1.68 7.35 -10.36
N ILE A 90 -0.40 7.00 -10.22
CA ILE A 90 0.33 7.05 -8.94
C ILE A 90 0.31 8.46 -8.36
N GLN A 91 0.55 9.47 -9.21
CA GLN A 91 0.45 10.88 -8.81
C GLN A 91 -0.93 11.21 -8.22
N SER A 92 -2.01 10.75 -8.87
CA SER A 92 -3.37 10.99 -8.38
C SER A 92 -3.64 10.31 -7.04
N ILE A 93 -3.13 9.10 -6.82
CA ILE A 93 -3.30 8.37 -5.56
C ILE A 93 -2.56 9.08 -4.43
N LEU A 94 -1.31 9.47 -4.65
CA LEU A 94 -0.55 10.22 -3.65
C LEU A 94 -1.26 11.52 -3.24
N ARG A 95 -1.90 12.24 -4.18
CA ARG A 95 -2.73 13.40 -3.84
C ARG A 95 -3.95 13.04 -2.99
N GLN A 96 -4.61 11.92 -3.29
CA GLN A 96 -5.76 11.48 -2.51
C GLN A 96 -5.37 11.01 -1.11
N ILE A 97 -4.22 10.35 -0.95
CA ILE A 97 -3.65 10.00 0.37
C ILE A 97 -3.40 11.28 1.19
N THR A 98 -2.81 12.31 0.58
CA THR A 98 -2.60 13.59 1.29
C THR A 98 -3.92 14.30 1.60
N ALA A 99 -4.89 14.27 0.66
CA ALA A 99 -6.18 14.91 0.85
C ALA A 99 -7.07 14.17 1.87
N SER A 100 -6.87 12.86 2.08
CA SER A 100 -7.73 12.10 2.98
C SER A 100 -7.61 12.50 4.43
N VAL A 101 -6.47 13.05 4.83
CA VAL A 101 -6.25 13.59 6.18
C VAL A 101 -7.30 14.65 6.56
N SER A 102 -7.94 15.32 5.59
CA SER A 102 -8.96 16.33 5.92
C SER A 102 -10.35 15.76 6.26
N PHE A 103 -10.59 14.47 6.03
CA PHE A 103 -11.89 13.84 6.28
C PHE A 103 -11.80 12.57 7.13
N LEU A 104 -10.59 12.11 7.44
CA LEU A 104 -10.39 11.08 8.46
C LEU A 104 -10.48 11.72 9.85
N PRO A 105 -10.99 11.00 10.86
CA PRO A 105 -10.94 11.43 12.25
C PRO A 105 -9.53 11.80 12.68
N GLU A 106 -9.42 12.79 13.57
CA GLU A 106 -8.13 13.18 14.12
C GLU A 106 -7.61 12.07 15.04
N LEU A 107 -6.33 11.73 14.91
CA LEU A 107 -5.71 10.73 15.78
C LEU A 107 -5.43 11.41 17.13
N GLU A 108 -6.42 11.42 18.02
CA GLU A 108 -6.39 12.12 19.32
C GLU A 108 -5.29 11.60 20.27
N THR A 109 -4.76 10.40 20.05
CA THR A 109 -3.65 9.85 20.83
C THR A 109 -2.31 10.29 20.27
N ASP A 110 -1.51 10.99 21.07
CA ASP A 110 -0.21 11.58 20.70
C ASP A 110 0.82 10.56 20.16
N ASP A 111 0.62 9.26 20.39
CA ASP A 111 1.53 8.22 19.97
C ASP A 111 0.83 7.08 19.24
N CYS A 112 1.05 7.04 17.93
CA CYS A 112 0.68 5.93 17.07
C CYS A 112 1.91 5.14 16.64
N THR A 113 1.71 3.84 16.40
CA THR A 113 2.68 2.98 15.73
C THR A 113 2.09 2.46 14.43
N PHE A 114 2.94 1.92 13.55
CA PHE A 114 2.47 1.27 12.33
C PHE A 114 3.05 -0.13 12.16
N ASN A 115 2.25 -1.02 11.59
CA ASN A 115 2.66 -2.33 11.13
C ASN A 115 2.41 -2.48 9.63
N VAL A 116 3.20 -3.32 8.98
CA VAL A 116 3.02 -3.67 7.57
C VAL A 116 2.64 -5.14 7.49
N LEU A 117 1.47 -5.43 6.93
CA LEU A 117 0.99 -6.78 6.68
C LEU A 117 1.02 -7.05 5.18
N VAL A 118 1.39 -8.28 4.83
CA VAL A 118 1.38 -8.75 3.46
C VAL A 118 0.56 -10.03 3.40
N TYR A 119 -0.38 -10.07 2.46
CA TYR A 119 -1.16 -11.25 2.16
C TYR A 119 -0.58 -11.86 0.90
N ALA A 120 -0.12 -13.08 1.04
CA ALA A 120 0.49 -13.85 -0.03
C ALA A 120 -0.13 -15.24 -0.11
N ASN A 121 0.11 -15.92 -1.23
CA ASN A 121 -0.36 -17.29 -1.43
C ASN A 121 0.21 -18.21 -0.35
N LYS A 122 -0.56 -19.24 0.04
CA LYS A 122 -0.19 -20.17 1.12
C LYS A 122 1.16 -20.87 0.91
N ASP A 123 1.55 -21.03 -0.35
CA ASP A 123 2.76 -21.76 -0.74
C ASP A 123 3.99 -20.84 -0.91
N VAL A 124 3.88 -19.55 -0.56
CA VAL A 124 5.01 -18.63 -0.65
C VAL A 124 6.07 -18.97 0.40
N VAL A 125 7.34 -18.90 0.02
CA VAL A 125 8.44 -18.98 0.97
C VAL A 125 8.48 -17.68 1.76
N VAL A 126 8.15 -17.75 3.06
CA VAL A 126 8.22 -16.62 3.98
C VAL A 126 9.65 -16.47 4.49
N PRO A 127 10.32 -15.32 4.26
CA PRO A 127 11.66 -15.10 4.79
C PRO A 127 11.67 -15.05 6.32
N VAL A 128 12.77 -15.43 6.94
CA VAL A 128 12.92 -15.51 8.42
C VAL A 128 12.57 -14.20 9.16
N LYS A 129 12.72 -13.05 8.51
CA LYS A 129 12.42 -11.73 9.09
C LYS A 129 10.93 -11.38 9.08
N TRP A 130 10.10 -12.19 8.41
CA TRP A 130 8.65 -12.09 8.38
C TRP A 130 8.06 -13.19 9.26
N GLY A 131 7.03 -12.85 10.01
CA GLY A 131 6.30 -13.80 10.85
C GLY A 131 4.81 -13.75 10.54
N ASP A 132 4.11 -14.82 10.89
CA ASP A 132 2.66 -14.86 10.80
C ASP A 132 2.04 -13.83 11.74
N SER A 133 1.01 -13.14 11.25
CA SER A 133 0.25 -12.17 12.03
C SER A 133 -1.24 -12.37 11.82
N GLY A 134 -2.03 -11.93 12.81
CA GLY A 134 -3.47 -11.79 12.66
C GLY A 134 -3.83 -10.72 11.62
N PRO A 135 -5.11 -10.62 11.24
CA PRO A 135 -5.51 -9.68 10.21
C PRO A 135 -5.45 -8.22 10.66
N GLU A 136 -5.40 -7.93 11.96
CA GLU A 136 -5.39 -6.59 12.57
C GLU A 136 -6.61 -5.73 12.21
N LEU A 137 -7.81 -6.28 12.37
CA LEU A 137 -9.08 -5.64 11.98
C LEU A 137 -9.44 -4.49 12.91
N ILE A 138 -10.08 -3.46 12.34
CA ILE A 138 -10.73 -2.40 13.11
C ILE A 138 -11.98 -3.02 13.75
N GLU A 139 -12.16 -2.81 15.04
CA GLU A 139 -13.33 -3.29 15.76
C GLU A 139 -14.61 -2.66 15.17
N GLY A 140 -15.64 -3.47 14.92
CA GLY A 140 -16.85 -3.02 14.22
C GLY A 140 -16.67 -2.76 12.71
N GLY A 141 -15.48 -2.98 12.16
CA GLY A 141 -15.17 -2.88 10.72
C GLY A 141 -14.71 -1.50 10.26
N GLY A 142 -15.17 -0.43 10.91
CA GLY A 142 -14.86 0.95 10.55
C GLY A 142 -15.54 1.41 9.26
N GLU A 143 -15.32 2.69 8.92
CA GLU A 143 -15.76 3.28 7.66
C GLU A 143 -14.67 3.17 6.59
N HIS A 144 -15.07 3.19 5.32
CA HIS A 144 -14.16 2.96 4.20
C HIS A 144 -14.20 4.08 3.17
N VAL A 145 -13.00 4.61 2.84
CA VAL A 145 -12.84 5.54 1.72
C VAL A 145 -11.99 4.90 0.63
N ARG A 146 -12.61 4.70 -0.53
CA ARG A 146 -11.94 4.17 -1.71
C ARG A 146 -11.13 5.26 -2.40
N LEU A 147 -9.86 4.96 -2.65
CA LEU A 147 -8.96 5.79 -3.43
C LEU A 147 -8.95 5.29 -4.87
N LYS A 148 -8.35 6.07 -5.77
CA LYS A 148 -8.11 5.63 -7.14
C LYS A 148 -7.18 4.43 -7.17
N SER A 149 -7.26 3.71 -8.27
CA SER A 149 -6.37 2.61 -8.61
C SER A 149 -5.39 3.00 -9.70
N PHE A 150 -4.33 2.21 -9.81
CA PHE A 150 -3.38 2.32 -10.92
C PHE A 150 -3.12 0.94 -11.53
N ASN A 151 -2.63 0.93 -12.76
CA ASN A 151 -2.36 -0.29 -13.50
C ASN A 151 -1.02 -0.18 -14.24
N THR A 152 -0.19 -1.21 -14.15
CA THR A 152 1.14 -1.35 -14.79
C THR A 152 1.13 -2.30 -15.99
N LEU A 153 -0.06 -2.67 -16.47
CA LEU A 153 -0.37 -3.79 -17.37
C LEU A 153 -0.35 -5.16 -16.68
N VAL A 154 0.64 -5.45 -15.85
CA VAL A 154 0.76 -6.73 -15.13
C VAL A 154 -0.05 -6.71 -13.83
N HIS A 155 0.05 -5.63 -13.07
CA HIS A 155 -0.64 -5.50 -11.79
C HIS A 155 -1.63 -4.35 -11.86
N LYS A 156 -2.84 -4.59 -11.37
CA LYS A 156 -3.78 -3.56 -10.97
C LYS A 156 -3.76 -3.44 -9.45
N VAL A 157 -3.64 -2.21 -8.96
CA VAL A 157 -3.63 -1.93 -7.52
C VAL A 157 -4.82 -1.09 -7.16
N ASP A 158 -5.79 -1.69 -6.46
CA ASP A 158 -6.92 -1.00 -5.88
C ASP A 158 -6.61 -0.58 -4.44
N SER A 159 -6.91 0.67 -4.10
CA SER A 159 -6.53 1.25 -2.81
C SER A 159 -7.74 1.76 -2.05
N PHE A 160 -7.78 1.55 -0.74
CA PHE A 160 -8.75 2.16 0.15
C PHE A 160 -8.18 2.29 1.57
N VAL A 161 -8.70 3.23 2.34
CA VAL A 161 -8.43 3.33 3.77
C VAL A 161 -9.69 2.91 4.53
N ALA A 162 -9.53 2.00 5.49
CA ALA A 162 -10.52 1.74 6.53
C ALA A 162 -10.11 2.54 7.76
N TYR A 163 -11.03 3.18 8.45
CA TYR A 163 -10.72 3.95 9.65
C TYR A 163 -11.80 3.78 10.71
N LYS A 164 -11.39 3.81 11.97
CA LYS A 164 -12.27 3.77 13.12
C LYS A 164 -13.03 5.10 13.19
N MET A 165 -14.34 5.02 13.39
CA MET A 165 -15.17 6.20 13.66
C MET A 165 -15.03 6.60 15.13
N ASP A 166 -15.04 7.90 15.40
CA ASP A 166 -15.15 8.40 16.77
C ASP A 166 -16.45 7.89 17.38
N SER A 167 -16.39 7.46 18.64
CA SER A 167 -17.53 6.86 19.35
C SER A 167 -18.57 7.91 19.78
N GLY A 168 -18.58 9.08 19.12
CA GLY A 168 -19.18 10.33 19.58
C GLY A 168 -20.28 10.91 18.68
N LEU A 169 -21.06 10.07 18.00
CA LEU A 169 -22.33 10.45 17.36
C LEU A 169 -23.46 9.50 17.79
#